data_AF-A0A9W9BPR7-F1
#
_entry.id   AF-A0A9W9BPR7-F1
#
_cell.length_a   1.000
_cell.length_b   1.000
_cell.length_c   1.000
_cell.angle_alpha   90.00
_cell.angle_beta   90.00
_cell.angle_gamma   90.00
#
_symmetry.space_group_name_H-M   'P 1'
#
loop_
_entity.id
_entity.type
_entity.pdbx_description
1 polymer ?
#
loop_
_entity_poly.entity_id
_entity_poly.type
_entity_poly.pdbx_seq_one_letter_code
_entity_poly.pdbx_strand_id
1 'polypeptide(L)'
;MSNIRAEIRDASHKNTELLHLLAETDRASSTLSQQQKIVLDLENQLAQSNNKLHDLDQERLANLQTHKKYRDSHFRKFLITASGKKEWFAGMADKEEQDYFETLQQAQKAQEQNSSLKAQLAEAQNTLRCVQSLVQRHRGVQRQLDELYDDIFSGPTPAFPEEDEEEQRSNDALAVYFTIKAKLEAHDKAVELQEQAAQTMMATLQHTDKALMAHRTSSTLMERRALHQARDDIRQTESTMDQISRLGLDNGVLSRFRTETLVKQLNSALGDAWGRIDIKHSCEEAARCASILDDALSYARVRRASVERELKERELEMEEGRKRLQKVREGIFERVMNEDMMQCPWNAP
;
A
#
# COMPACT_ATOMS: atom_id res chain seq x y z
N MET A 1 38.47 -17.04 -31.54
CA MET A 1 38.12 -15.69 -31.05
C MET A 1 37.00 -15.22 -31.94
N SER A 2 35.78 -15.17 -31.40
CA SER A 2 34.64 -14.57 -32.07
C SER A 2 35.02 -13.16 -32.51
N ASN A 3 34.75 -12.83 -33.76
CA ASN A 3 34.91 -11.47 -34.23
C ASN A 3 33.63 -10.74 -33.84
N ILE A 4 33.62 -10.03 -32.72
CA ILE A 4 32.47 -9.28 -32.21
C ILE A 4 31.82 -8.39 -33.30
N ARG A 5 32.62 -7.85 -34.23
CA ARG A 5 32.11 -7.08 -35.37
C ARG A 5 31.26 -7.92 -36.32
N ALA A 6 31.61 -9.19 -36.54
CA ALA A 6 30.81 -10.10 -37.35
C ALA A 6 29.49 -10.47 -36.65
N GLU A 7 29.52 -10.71 -35.34
CA GLU A 7 28.31 -10.99 -34.55
C GLU A 7 27.34 -9.78 -34.54
N ILE A 8 27.88 -8.57 -34.42
CA ILE A 8 27.10 -7.32 -34.54
C ILE A 8 26.42 -7.21 -35.91
N ARG A 9 27.11 -7.56 -37.00
CA ARG A 9 26.50 -7.55 -38.35
C ARG A 9 25.36 -8.55 -38.46
N ASP A 10 25.61 -9.79 -38.01
CA ASP A 10 24.63 -10.87 -38.08
C ASP A 10 23.37 -10.54 -37.26
N ALA A 11 23.54 -9.80 -36.16
CA ALA A 11 22.45 -9.35 -35.28
C ALA A 11 21.75 -8.05 -35.71
N SER A 12 22.30 -7.29 -36.66
CA SER A 12 21.88 -5.91 -36.99
C SER A 12 20.40 -5.73 -37.31
N HIS A 13 19.84 -6.65 -38.10
CA HIS A 13 18.42 -6.63 -38.46
C HIS A 13 17.53 -6.83 -37.23
N LYS A 14 17.87 -7.84 -36.40
CA LYS A 14 17.12 -8.15 -35.17
C LYS A 14 17.20 -6.99 -34.18
N ASN A 15 18.37 -6.34 -34.05
CA ASN A 15 18.53 -5.16 -33.20
C ASN A 15 17.59 -4.02 -33.64
N THR A 16 17.58 -3.69 -34.94
CA THR A 16 16.71 -2.63 -35.49
C THR A 16 15.23 -2.93 -35.28
N GLU A 17 14.81 -4.18 -35.50
CA GLU A 17 13.42 -4.61 -35.30
C GLU A 17 12.99 -4.48 -33.84
N LEU A 18 13.82 -4.93 -32.89
CA LEU A 18 13.54 -4.85 -31.46
C LEU A 18 13.45 -3.39 -30.98
N LEU A 19 14.34 -2.52 -31.43
CA LEU A 19 14.29 -1.08 -31.10
C LEU A 19 13.03 -0.40 -31.63
N HIS A 20 12.61 -0.74 -32.85
CA HIS A 20 11.36 -0.23 -33.41
C HIS A 20 10.15 -0.67 -32.55
N LEU A 21 10.08 -1.94 -32.18
CA LEU A 21 9.02 -2.48 -31.31
C LEU A 21 9.02 -1.86 -29.90
N LEU A 22 10.20 -1.53 -29.36
CA LEU A 22 10.30 -0.79 -28.10
C LEU A 22 9.75 0.62 -28.24
N ALA A 23 10.10 1.34 -29.32
CA ALA A 23 9.59 2.68 -29.58
C ALA A 23 8.06 2.72 -29.74
N GLU A 24 7.46 1.72 -30.39
CA GLU A 24 6.00 1.58 -30.49
C GLU A 24 5.31 1.41 -29.11
N THR A 25 6.02 0.80 -28.16
CA THR A 25 5.44 0.41 -26.86
C THR A 25 5.94 1.22 -25.67
N ASP A 26 6.78 2.24 -25.89
CA ASP A 26 7.44 3.06 -24.86
C ASP A 26 6.46 3.68 -23.86
N ARG A 27 5.31 4.18 -24.35
CA ARG A 27 4.28 4.82 -23.50
C ARG A 27 3.39 3.83 -22.73
N ALA A 28 3.57 2.52 -22.89
CA ALA A 28 2.67 1.53 -22.30
C ALA A 28 2.65 1.59 -20.76
N SER A 29 3.82 1.79 -20.13
CA SER A 29 3.94 1.84 -18.65
C SER A 29 3.25 3.07 -18.04
N SER A 30 3.43 4.25 -18.65
CA SER A 30 2.77 5.48 -18.20
C SER A 30 1.24 5.39 -18.37
N THR A 31 0.78 4.84 -19.50
CA THR A 31 -0.65 4.64 -19.76
C THR A 31 -1.25 3.64 -18.76
N LEU A 32 -0.51 2.58 -18.39
CA LEU A 32 -0.96 1.61 -17.38
C LEU A 32 -1.21 2.31 -16.03
N SER A 33 -0.26 3.14 -15.61
CA SER A 33 -0.34 3.86 -14.34
C SER A 33 -1.52 4.83 -14.30
N GLN A 34 -1.77 5.55 -15.42
CA GLN A 34 -2.93 6.42 -15.56
C GLN A 34 -4.24 5.63 -15.50
N GLN A 35 -4.31 4.50 -16.20
CA GLN A 35 -5.51 3.66 -16.24
C GLN A 35 -5.83 3.04 -14.88
N GLN A 36 -4.81 2.62 -14.12
CA GLN A 36 -4.99 2.14 -12.75
C GLN A 36 -5.60 3.21 -11.84
N LYS A 37 -5.16 4.47 -11.97
CA LYS A 37 -5.74 5.59 -11.20
C LYS A 37 -7.21 5.83 -11.56
N ILE A 38 -7.57 5.76 -12.84
CA ILE A 38 -8.97 5.90 -13.29
C ILE A 38 -9.84 4.80 -12.69
N VAL A 39 -9.37 3.54 -12.72
CA VAL A 39 -10.11 2.41 -12.13
C VAL A 39 -10.31 2.61 -10.62
N LEU A 40 -9.25 2.97 -9.89
CA LEU A 40 -9.33 3.22 -8.45
C LEU A 40 -10.30 4.36 -8.10
N ASP A 41 -10.29 5.45 -8.88
CA ASP A 41 -11.20 6.56 -8.70
C ASP A 41 -12.67 6.15 -8.95
N LEU A 42 -12.92 5.40 -10.02
CA LEU A 42 -14.26 4.86 -10.32
C LEU A 42 -14.74 3.87 -9.25
N GLU A 43 -13.86 3.03 -8.70
CA GLU A 43 -14.18 2.13 -7.58
C GLU A 43 -14.58 2.91 -6.33
N ASN A 44 -13.86 3.99 -6.00
CA ASN A 44 -14.19 4.86 -4.88
C ASN A 44 -15.52 5.60 -5.10
N GLN A 45 -15.75 6.15 -6.29
CA GLN A 45 -17.02 6.79 -6.65
C GLN A 45 -18.19 5.79 -6.58
N LEU A 46 -17.96 4.54 -7.03
CA LEU A 46 -18.97 3.49 -6.96
C LEU A 46 -19.29 3.09 -5.51
N ALA A 47 -18.27 3.00 -4.64
CA ALA A 47 -18.48 2.73 -3.21
C ALA A 47 -19.30 3.84 -2.54
N GLN A 48 -18.98 5.11 -2.81
CA GLN A 48 -19.75 6.26 -2.32
C GLN A 48 -21.19 6.25 -2.85
N SER A 49 -21.37 5.96 -4.14
CA SER A 49 -22.69 5.85 -4.77
C SER A 49 -23.53 4.72 -4.17
N ASN A 50 -22.92 3.57 -3.88
CA ASN A 50 -23.59 2.44 -3.21
C ASN A 50 -24.03 2.80 -1.79
N ASN A 51 -23.18 3.51 -1.02
CA ASN A 51 -23.55 3.99 0.32
C ASN A 51 -24.73 4.97 0.25
N LYS A 52 -24.69 5.93 -0.68
CA LYS A 52 -25.80 6.87 -0.90
C LYS A 52 -27.10 6.17 -1.27
N LEU A 53 -27.03 5.15 -2.13
CA LEU A 53 -28.20 4.33 -2.46
C LEU A 53 -28.74 3.56 -1.25
N HIS A 54 -27.86 3.05 -0.39
CA HIS A 54 -28.25 2.40 0.85
C HIS A 54 -28.98 3.36 1.79
N ASP A 55 -28.44 4.56 1.99
CA ASP A 55 -29.03 5.59 2.84
C ASP A 55 -30.41 6.04 2.31
N LEU A 56 -30.51 6.30 1.01
CA LEU A 56 -31.78 6.65 0.34
C LEU A 56 -32.81 5.52 0.43
N ASP A 57 -32.39 4.25 0.40
CA ASP A 57 -33.31 3.13 0.57
C ASP A 57 -33.80 3.01 2.02
N GLN A 58 -32.93 3.23 3.01
CA GLN A 58 -33.34 3.30 4.42
C GLN A 58 -34.34 4.44 4.66
N GLU A 59 -34.05 5.62 4.11
CA GLU A 59 -34.95 6.78 4.19
C GLU A 59 -36.29 6.51 3.51
N ARG A 60 -36.26 5.90 2.31
CA ARG A 60 -37.48 5.50 1.57
C ARG A 60 -38.33 4.53 2.39
N LEU A 61 -37.71 3.55 3.07
CA LEU A 61 -38.41 2.60 3.92
C LEU A 61 -38.99 3.29 5.17
N ALA A 62 -38.27 4.22 5.77
CA ALA A 62 -38.75 5.03 6.90
C ALA A 62 -39.94 5.90 6.49
N ASN A 63 -39.84 6.63 5.38
CA ASN A 63 -40.89 7.48 4.82
C ASN A 63 -42.13 6.66 4.40
N LEU A 64 -41.93 5.45 3.86
CA LEU A 64 -43.02 4.54 3.56
C LEU A 64 -43.75 4.07 4.84
N GLN A 65 -43.00 3.80 5.92
CA GLN A 65 -43.60 3.39 7.19
C GLN A 65 -44.38 4.52 7.86
N THR A 66 -43.84 5.76 7.86
CA THR A 66 -44.56 6.93 8.38
C THR A 66 -45.82 7.17 7.55
N HIS A 67 -45.69 7.28 6.23
CA HIS A 67 -46.83 7.48 5.33
C HIS A 67 -47.93 6.43 5.53
N LYS A 68 -47.57 5.13 5.65
CA LYS A 68 -48.55 4.06 5.97
C LYS A 68 -49.22 4.25 7.33
N LYS A 69 -48.46 4.58 8.38
CA LYS A 69 -49.00 4.86 9.72
C LYS A 69 -49.98 6.03 9.68
N TYR A 70 -49.67 7.11 8.97
CA TYR A 70 -50.55 8.28 8.88
C TYR A 70 -51.77 8.05 7.98
N ARG A 71 -51.65 7.24 6.93
CA ARG A 71 -52.79 6.86 6.06
C ARG A 71 -53.78 5.93 6.79
N ASP A 72 -53.27 4.92 7.50
CA ASP A 72 -54.08 3.79 7.98
C ASP A 72 -54.46 3.90 9.49
N SER A 73 -54.00 4.92 10.22
CA SER A 73 -54.24 5.02 11.67
C SER A 73 -55.67 5.43 12.05
N HIS A 74 -56.36 4.54 12.78
CA HIS A 74 -57.63 4.81 13.46
C HIS A 74 -57.54 5.95 14.49
N PHE A 75 -56.36 6.19 15.05
CA PHE A 75 -56.10 7.29 15.99
C PHE A 75 -56.18 8.67 15.31
N ARG A 76 -55.78 8.76 14.03
CA ARG A 76 -55.96 9.97 13.21
C ARG A 76 -57.44 10.25 12.96
N LYS A 77 -58.22 9.22 12.61
CA LYS A 77 -59.69 9.36 12.43
C LYS A 77 -60.34 9.86 13.73
N PHE A 78 -59.96 9.28 14.88
CA PHE A 78 -60.45 9.70 16.19
C PHE A 78 -60.05 11.14 16.56
N LEU A 79 -58.78 11.52 16.37
CA LEU A 79 -58.28 12.87 16.67
C LEU A 79 -58.87 13.95 15.75
N ILE A 80 -59.05 13.67 14.46
CA ILE A 80 -59.71 14.59 13.54
C ILE A 80 -61.16 14.84 13.98
N THR A 81 -61.87 13.79 14.38
CA THR A 81 -63.25 13.89 14.88
C THR A 81 -63.32 14.61 16.24
N ALA A 82 -62.35 14.40 17.13
CA ALA A 82 -62.34 15.01 18.45
C ALA A 82 -61.81 16.46 18.48
N SER A 83 -60.86 16.81 17.62
CA SER A 83 -60.15 18.10 17.68
C SER A 83 -60.57 19.11 16.60
N GLY A 84 -61.31 18.69 15.56
CA GLY A 84 -61.77 19.54 14.47
C GLY A 84 -60.70 20.10 13.54
N LYS A 85 -59.41 19.77 13.73
CA LYS A 85 -58.26 20.33 12.98
C LYS A 85 -57.96 19.59 11.68
N LYS A 86 -58.96 19.43 10.82
CA LYS A 86 -58.86 18.63 9.57
C LYS A 86 -57.74 19.11 8.62
N GLU A 87 -57.55 20.42 8.48
CA GLU A 87 -56.57 21.03 7.58
C GLU A 87 -55.11 20.74 8.00
N TRP A 88 -54.82 20.76 9.30
CA TRP A 88 -53.48 20.45 9.82
C TRP A 88 -53.07 19.00 9.52
N PHE A 89 -54.00 18.05 9.65
CA PHE A 89 -53.76 16.64 9.32
C PHE A 89 -53.74 16.35 7.80
N ALA A 90 -54.34 17.21 6.98
CA ALA A 90 -54.21 17.14 5.53
C ALA A 90 -52.82 17.60 5.10
N GLY A 91 -52.38 18.76 5.59
CA GLY A 91 -51.04 19.29 5.31
C GLY A 91 -49.89 18.39 5.76
N MET A 92 -50.05 17.65 6.86
CA MET A 92 -49.06 16.64 7.29
C MET A 92 -49.01 15.42 6.34
N ALA A 93 -50.15 14.98 5.81
CA ALA A 93 -50.18 13.87 4.86
C ALA A 93 -49.61 14.28 3.50
N ASP A 94 -49.94 15.48 3.02
CA ASP A 94 -49.39 16.04 1.78
C ASP A 94 -47.85 16.18 1.89
N LYS A 95 -47.35 16.58 3.06
CA LYS A 95 -45.91 16.67 3.33
C LYS A 95 -45.23 15.29 3.29
N GLU A 96 -45.81 14.27 3.93
CA GLU A 96 -45.23 12.92 3.92
C GLU A 96 -45.25 12.28 2.53
N GLU A 97 -46.28 12.56 1.73
CA GLU A 97 -46.36 12.13 0.34
C GLU A 97 -45.27 12.82 -0.51
N GLN A 98 -45.08 14.13 -0.33
CA GLN A 98 -43.99 14.89 -0.97
C GLN A 98 -42.62 14.34 -0.58
N ASP A 99 -42.35 14.15 0.71
CA ASP A 99 -41.09 13.62 1.23
C ASP A 99 -40.81 12.22 0.63
N TYR A 100 -41.82 11.33 0.58
CA TYR A 100 -41.67 10.01 -0.04
C TYR A 100 -41.34 10.07 -1.54
N PHE A 101 -42.05 10.89 -2.31
CA PHE A 101 -41.80 11.04 -3.76
C PHE A 101 -40.45 11.69 -4.05
N GLU A 102 -40.02 12.64 -3.22
CA GLU A 102 -38.70 13.25 -3.32
C GLU A 102 -37.60 12.21 -3.10
N THR A 103 -37.65 11.43 -2.00
CA THR A 103 -36.68 10.35 -1.75
C THR A 103 -36.67 9.33 -2.90
N LEU A 104 -37.85 8.98 -3.45
CA LEU A 104 -37.96 8.06 -4.58
C LEU A 104 -37.28 8.60 -5.85
N GLN A 105 -37.48 9.88 -6.16
CA GLN A 105 -36.85 10.52 -7.31
C GLN A 105 -35.32 10.60 -7.12
N GLN A 106 -34.86 10.93 -5.91
CA GLN A 106 -33.44 10.95 -5.58
C GLN A 106 -32.80 9.56 -5.69
N ALA A 107 -33.49 8.52 -5.22
CA ALA A 107 -33.05 7.12 -5.34
C ALA A 107 -32.93 6.70 -6.81
N GLN A 108 -33.90 7.05 -7.66
CA GLN A 108 -33.85 6.76 -9.09
C GLN A 108 -32.65 7.44 -9.77
N LYS A 109 -32.44 8.74 -9.52
CA LYS A 109 -31.28 9.48 -10.06
C LYS A 109 -29.96 8.87 -9.60
N ALA A 110 -29.86 8.51 -8.31
CA ALA A 110 -28.67 7.85 -7.76
C ALA A 110 -28.45 6.46 -8.40
N GLN A 111 -29.51 5.73 -8.73
CA GLN A 111 -29.43 4.43 -9.38
C GLN A 111 -28.93 4.54 -10.82
N GLU A 112 -29.39 5.54 -11.57
CA GLU A 112 -28.92 5.84 -12.93
C GLU A 112 -27.44 6.27 -12.94
N GLN A 113 -27.02 7.07 -11.95
CA GLN A 113 -25.60 7.41 -11.77
C GLN A 113 -24.76 6.17 -11.44
N ASN A 114 -25.25 5.31 -10.53
CA ASN A 114 -24.56 4.07 -10.15
C ASN A 114 -24.40 3.11 -11.33
N SER A 115 -25.44 2.95 -12.16
CA SER A 115 -25.37 2.10 -13.35
C SER A 115 -24.39 2.64 -14.39
N SER A 116 -24.36 3.96 -14.59
CA SER A 116 -23.37 4.62 -15.44
C SER A 116 -21.94 4.40 -14.93
N LEU A 117 -21.70 4.56 -13.61
CA LEU A 117 -20.40 4.30 -12.99
C LEU A 117 -19.95 2.85 -13.18
N LYS A 118 -20.87 1.88 -13.05
CA LYS A 118 -20.59 0.46 -13.31
C LYS A 118 -20.18 0.21 -14.76
N ALA A 119 -20.87 0.84 -15.71
CA ALA A 119 -20.54 0.71 -17.13
C ALA A 119 -19.15 1.31 -17.44
N GLN A 120 -18.87 2.51 -16.91
CA GLN A 120 -17.56 3.16 -17.05
C GLN A 120 -16.44 2.33 -16.41
N LEU A 121 -16.68 1.73 -15.23
CA LEU A 121 -15.72 0.85 -14.58
C LEU A 121 -15.43 -0.40 -15.43
N ALA A 122 -16.46 -1.03 -16.00
CA ALA A 122 -16.28 -2.19 -16.86
C ALA A 122 -15.45 -1.85 -18.12
N GLU A 123 -15.72 -0.71 -18.74
CA GLU A 123 -14.93 -0.20 -19.88
C GLU A 123 -13.49 0.10 -19.45
N ALA A 124 -13.29 0.79 -18.34
CA ALA A 124 -11.98 1.11 -17.80
C ALA A 124 -11.15 -0.15 -17.47
N GLN A 125 -11.80 -1.20 -16.96
CA GLN A 125 -11.17 -2.50 -16.70
C GLN A 125 -10.80 -3.24 -18.00
N ASN A 126 -11.62 -3.12 -19.06
CA ASN A 126 -11.27 -3.67 -20.37
C ASN A 126 -10.02 -2.98 -20.95
N THR A 127 -10.01 -1.64 -20.92
CA THR A 127 -8.85 -0.85 -21.34
C THR A 127 -7.62 -1.20 -20.52
N LEU A 128 -7.76 -1.36 -19.20
CA LEU A 128 -6.66 -1.77 -18.32
C LEU A 128 -6.04 -3.11 -18.77
N ARG A 129 -6.85 -4.11 -19.10
CA ARG A 129 -6.36 -5.40 -19.62
C ARG A 129 -5.60 -5.26 -20.94
N CYS A 130 -6.08 -4.41 -21.85
CA CYS A 130 -5.40 -4.12 -23.11
C CYS A 130 -4.05 -3.41 -22.87
N VAL A 131 -4.00 -2.44 -21.96
CA VAL A 131 -2.74 -1.75 -21.65
C VAL A 131 -1.76 -2.67 -20.92
N GLN A 132 -2.25 -3.57 -20.06
CA GLN A 132 -1.43 -4.59 -19.43
C GLN A 132 -0.77 -5.52 -20.46
N SER A 133 -1.49 -5.96 -21.49
CA SER A 133 -0.90 -6.81 -22.54
C SER A 133 0.18 -6.06 -23.34
N LEU A 134 -0.01 -4.76 -23.59
CA LEU A 134 1.02 -3.89 -24.20
C LEU A 134 2.27 -3.77 -23.32
N VAL A 135 2.12 -3.60 -22.01
CA VAL A 135 3.26 -3.58 -21.07
C VAL A 135 3.99 -4.92 -21.06
N GLN A 136 3.26 -6.04 -21.12
CA GLN A 136 3.89 -7.36 -21.22
C GLN A 136 4.66 -7.53 -22.53
N ARG A 137 4.11 -7.05 -23.65
CA ARG A 137 4.83 -7.01 -24.94
C ARG A 137 6.09 -6.17 -24.84
N HIS A 138 6.02 -4.95 -24.32
CA HIS A 138 7.19 -4.08 -24.12
C HIS A 138 8.29 -4.78 -23.30
N ARG A 139 7.93 -5.38 -22.17
CA ARG A 139 8.86 -6.15 -21.33
C ARG A 139 9.44 -7.37 -22.02
N GLY A 140 8.68 -8.03 -22.89
CA GLY A 140 9.13 -9.16 -23.68
C GLY A 140 10.18 -8.74 -24.72
N VAL A 141 9.92 -7.64 -25.43
CA VAL A 141 10.85 -7.07 -26.42
C VAL A 141 12.13 -6.59 -25.74
N GLN A 142 12.02 -5.91 -24.59
CA GLN A 142 13.19 -5.46 -23.83
C GLN A 142 14.09 -6.64 -23.43
N ARG A 143 13.49 -7.75 -22.95
CA ARG A 143 14.24 -8.96 -22.62
C ARG A 143 14.95 -9.56 -23.82
N GLN A 144 14.29 -9.63 -24.97
CA GLN A 144 14.94 -10.13 -26.20
C GLN A 144 16.10 -9.24 -26.65
N LEU A 145 16.02 -7.93 -26.40
CA LEU A 145 17.11 -6.99 -26.68
C LEU A 145 18.27 -7.17 -25.70
N ASP A 146 17.96 -7.31 -24.40
CA ASP A 146 18.97 -7.60 -23.38
C ASP A 146 19.70 -8.91 -23.69
N GLU A 147 18.97 -9.99 -24.00
CA GLU A 147 19.53 -11.29 -24.41
C GLU A 147 20.43 -11.16 -25.65
N LEU A 148 20.00 -10.39 -26.66
CA LEU A 148 20.80 -10.15 -27.85
C LEU A 148 22.11 -9.43 -27.52
N TYR A 149 22.07 -8.45 -26.61
CA TYR A 149 23.26 -7.72 -26.19
C TYR A 149 24.16 -8.57 -25.31
N ASP A 150 23.62 -9.34 -24.38
CA ASP A 150 24.40 -10.24 -23.53
C ASP A 150 25.12 -11.31 -24.38
N ASP A 151 24.49 -11.82 -25.44
CA ASP A 151 25.12 -12.77 -26.36
C ASP A 151 26.34 -12.16 -27.08
N ILE A 152 26.31 -10.88 -27.43
CA ILE A 152 27.34 -10.20 -28.25
C ILE A 152 28.43 -9.55 -27.39
N PHE A 153 28.03 -8.91 -26.30
CA PHE A 153 28.90 -8.14 -25.41
C PHE A 153 29.24 -8.93 -24.13
N SER A 154 29.03 -10.25 -24.10
CA SER A 154 29.44 -11.06 -22.94
C SER A 154 30.95 -11.12 -22.80
N GLY A 155 31.45 -10.42 -21.78
CA GLY A 155 32.87 -10.38 -21.44
C GLY A 155 33.58 -9.21 -22.10
N PRO A 156 34.92 -9.10 -21.92
CA PRO A 156 35.65 -7.91 -22.32
C PRO A 156 35.54 -7.68 -23.83
N THR A 157 35.26 -6.44 -24.22
CA THR A 157 35.16 -6.00 -25.60
C THR A 157 36.29 -5.02 -25.96
N PRO A 158 37.56 -5.48 -26.12
CA PRO A 158 38.70 -4.60 -26.37
C PRO A 158 38.59 -3.68 -27.60
N ALA A 159 37.73 -4.03 -28.55
CA ALA A 159 37.45 -3.23 -29.74
C ALA A 159 36.53 -2.03 -29.46
N PHE A 160 35.84 -2.04 -28.32
CA PHE A 160 34.84 -1.06 -27.88
C PHE A 160 34.99 -0.78 -26.36
N PRO A 161 36.14 -0.24 -25.90
CA PRO A 161 36.38 0.02 -24.48
C PRO A 161 35.33 0.94 -23.82
N GLU A 162 34.70 1.81 -24.60
CA GLU A 162 33.59 2.65 -24.15
C GLU A 162 32.34 1.84 -23.71
N GLU A 163 32.15 0.64 -24.24
CA GLU A 163 31.07 -0.26 -23.86
C GLU A 163 31.37 -0.93 -22.52
N ASP A 164 32.58 -1.48 -22.38
CA ASP A 164 33.08 -2.07 -21.12
C ASP A 164 33.00 -1.04 -19.96
N GLU A 165 33.35 0.22 -20.20
CA GLU A 165 33.27 1.29 -19.21
C GLU A 165 31.82 1.57 -18.74
N GLU A 166 30.86 1.63 -19.68
CA GLU A 166 29.45 1.86 -19.33
C GLU A 166 28.79 0.62 -18.74
N GLU A 167 29.21 -0.58 -19.13
CA GLU A 167 28.75 -1.83 -18.52
C GLU A 167 29.13 -1.85 -17.03
N GLN A 168 30.39 -1.52 -16.72
CA GLN A 168 30.85 -1.43 -15.33
C GLN A 168 30.05 -0.39 -14.54
N ARG A 169 29.82 0.81 -15.09
CA ARG A 169 29.02 1.85 -14.42
C ARG A 169 27.58 1.41 -14.18
N SER A 170 26.96 0.74 -15.15
CA SER A 170 25.61 0.20 -15.03
C SER A 170 25.53 -0.88 -13.95
N ASN A 171 26.51 -1.79 -13.91
CA ASN A 171 26.61 -2.85 -12.91
C ASN A 171 26.83 -2.29 -11.49
N ASP A 172 27.67 -1.27 -11.34
CA ASP A 172 27.90 -0.59 -10.06
C ASP A 172 26.61 0.06 -9.55
N ALA A 173 25.87 0.77 -10.42
CA ALA A 173 24.58 1.36 -10.09
C ALA A 173 23.54 0.30 -9.67
N LEU A 174 23.50 -0.84 -10.38
CA LEU A 174 22.62 -1.97 -10.07
C LEU A 174 22.96 -2.59 -8.70
N ALA A 175 24.25 -2.78 -8.41
CA ALA A 175 24.70 -3.30 -7.12
C ALA A 175 24.33 -2.38 -5.95
N VAL A 176 24.48 -1.07 -6.14
CA VAL A 176 24.05 -0.06 -5.15
C VAL A 176 22.53 -0.11 -4.96
N TYR A 177 21.74 -0.16 -6.04
CA TYR A 177 20.29 -0.30 -5.96
C TYR A 177 19.87 -1.52 -5.13
N PHE A 178 20.42 -2.70 -5.41
CA PHE A 178 20.09 -3.92 -4.64
C PHE A 178 20.51 -3.84 -3.17
N THR A 179 21.63 -3.17 -2.88
CA THR A 179 22.08 -2.93 -1.50
C THR A 179 21.07 -2.06 -0.74
N ILE A 180 20.60 -0.97 -1.35
CA ILE A 180 19.59 -0.10 -0.74
C ILE A 180 18.23 -0.80 -0.64
N LYS A 181 17.86 -1.63 -1.62
CA LYS A 181 16.64 -2.44 -1.58
C LYS A 181 16.65 -3.43 -0.41
N ALA A 182 17.73 -4.17 -0.22
CA ALA A 182 17.89 -5.08 0.91
C ALA A 182 17.81 -4.33 2.26
N LYS A 183 18.37 -3.12 2.31
CA LYS A 183 18.26 -2.23 3.48
C LYS A 183 16.82 -1.78 3.74
N LEU A 184 16.04 -1.47 2.70
CA LEU A 184 14.62 -1.15 2.83
C LEU A 184 13.84 -2.35 3.39
N GLU A 185 14.07 -3.55 2.87
CA GLU A 185 13.42 -4.78 3.35
C GLU A 185 13.72 -5.04 4.84
N ALA A 186 14.96 -4.79 5.28
CA ALA A 186 15.34 -4.87 6.69
C ALA A 186 14.59 -3.82 7.55
N HIS A 187 14.42 -2.60 7.04
CA HIS A 187 13.64 -1.55 7.71
C HIS A 187 12.13 -1.84 7.72
N ASP A 188 11.58 -2.43 6.67
CA ASP A 188 10.18 -2.90 6.63
C ASP A 188 9.94 -3.92 7.73
N LYS A 189 10.85 -4.91 7.86
CA LYS A 189 10.75 -5.92 8.92
C LYS A 189 10.89 -5.32 10.31
N ALA A 190 11.77 -4.32 10.49
CA ALA A 190 11.91 -3.62 11.75
C ALA A 190 10.63 -2.87 12.16
N VAL A 191 9.98 -2.18 11.20
CA VAL A 191 8.70 -1.49 11.44
C VAL A 191 7.60 -2.49 11.80
N GLU A 192 7.48 -3.60 11.07
CA GLU A 192 6.49 -4.65 11.37
C GLU A 192 6.64 -5.18 12.82
N LEU A 193 7.87 -5.52 13.22
CA LEU A 193 8.14 -6.02 14.57
C LEU A 193 7.91 -4.93 15.64
N GLN A 194 8.25 -3.68 15.36
CA GLN A 194 8.00 -2.57 16.30
C GLN A 194 6.50 -2.25 16.44
N GLU A 195 5.72 -2.36 15.36
CA GLU A 195 4.25 -2.27 15.42
C GLU A 195 3.69 -3.37 16.30
N GLN A 196 4.16 -4.60 16.12
CA GLN A 196 3.77 -5.73 16.97
C GLN A 196 4.12 -5.47 18.44
N ALA A 197 5.35 -5.03 18.73
CA ALA A 197 5.80 -4.73 20.09
C ALA A 197 4.97 -3.62 20.74
N ALA A 198 4.70 -2.53 20.01
CA ALA A 198 3.88 -1.41 20.48
C ALA A 198 2.42 -1.82 20.74
N GLN A 199 1.83 -2.62 19.86
CA GLN A 199 0.47 -3.15 20.04
C GLN A 199 0.37 -4.06 21.27
N THR A 200 1.32 -4.99 21.45
CA THR A 200 1.34 -5.89 22.61
C THR A 200 1.58 -5.12 23.91
N MET A 201 2.41 -4.07 23.90
CA MET A 201 2.61 -3.22 25.08
C MET A 201 1.38 -2.35 25.38
N MET A 202 0.66 -1.89 24.35
CA MET A 202 -0.64 -1.22 24.54
C MET A 202 -1.68 -2.16 25.14
N ALA A 203 -1.71 -3.43 24.71
CA ALA A 203 -2.54 -4.46 25.33
C ALA A 203 -2.16 -4.71 26.80
N THR A 204 -0.86 -4.72 27.11
CA THR A 204 -0.35 -4.79 28.49
C THR A 204 -0.93 -3.65 29.34
N LEU A 205 -0.86 -2.40 28.85
CA LEU A 205 -1.42 -1.23 29.52
C LEU A 205 -2.93 -1.40 29.79
N GLN A 206 -3.69 -1.83 28.77
CA GLN A 206 -5.12 -2.10 28.91
C GLN A 206 -5.41 -3.20 29.94
N HIS A 207 -4.59 -4.25 30.00
CA HIS A 207 -4.73 -5.31 30.98
C HIS A 207 -4.38 -4.83 32.40
N THR A 208 -3.35 -3.99 32.57
CA THR A 208 -3.05 -3.37 33.86
C THR A 208 -4.15 -2.42 34.33
N ASP A 209 -4.77 -1.66 33.42
CA ASP A 209 -5.90 -0.79 33.75
C ASP A 209 -7.14 -1.59 34.12
N LYS A 210 -7.44 -2.67 33.38
CA LYS A 210 -8.52 -3.61 33.74
C LYS A 210 -8.28 -4.23 35.12
N ALA A 211 -7.04 -4.59 35.44
CA ALA A 211 -6.67 -5.09 36.77
C ALA A 211 -6.92 -4.03 37.85
N LEU A 212 -6.51 -2.77 37.62
CA LEU A 212 -6.75 -1.66 38.55
C LEU A 212 -8.25 -1.40 38.78
N MET A 213 -9.07 -1.49 37.73
CA MET A 213 -10.53 -1.35 37.86
C MET A 213 -11.17 -2.52 38.61
N ALA A 214 -10.76 -3.76 38.29
CA ALA A 214 -11.21 -4.95 39.01
C ALA A 214 -10.80 -4.92 40.49
N HIS A 215 -9.61 -4.39 40.79
CA HIS A 215 -9.13 -4.18 42.14
C HIS A 215 -10.03 -3.20 42.90
N ARG A 216 -10.37 -2.05 42.28
CA ARG A 216 -11.30 -1.05 42.86
C ARG A 216 -12.69 -1.61 43.13
N THR A 217 -13.17 -2.54 42.30
CA THR A 217 -14.47 -3.21 42.47
C THR A 217 -14.39 -4.49 43.31
N SER A 218 -13.22 -4.80 43.90
CA SER A 218 -12.97 -6.00 44.72
C SER A 218 -13.23 -7.33 43.99
N SER A 219 -13.04 -7.37 42.67
CA SER A 219 -13.18 -8.57 41.84
C SER A 219 -11.85 -9.31 41.66
N THR A 220 -11.49 -10.13 42.64
CA THR A 220 -10.17 -10.80 42.70
C THR A 220 -9.89 -11.72 41.50
N LEU A 221 -10.88 -12.45 40.99
CA LEU A 221 -10.70 -13.35 39.84
C LEU A 221 -10.39 -12.57 38.55
N MET A 222 -11.09 -11.44 38.34
CA MET A 222 -10.87 -10.58 37.17
C MET A 222 -9.51 -9.88 37.25
N GLU A 223 -9.14 -9.39 38.44
CA GLU A 223 -7.83 -8.79 38.70
C GLU A 223 -6.70 -9.75 38.36
N ARG A 224 -6.70 -10.95 38.95
CA ARG A 224 -5.65 -11.96 38.70
C ARG A 224 -5.56 -12.35 37.23
N ARG A 225 -6.71 -12.54 36.56
CA ARG A 225 -6.74 -12.86 35.13
C ARG A 225 -6.08 -11.75 34.31
N ALA A 226 -6.44 -10.49 34.56
CA ALA A 226 -5.88 -9.35 33.84
C ALA A 226 -4.38 -9.19 34.08
N LEU A 227 -3.90 -9.38 35.32
CA LEU A 227 -2.46 -9.36 35.64
C LEU A 227 -1.68 -10.48 34.94
N HIS A 228 -2.26 -11.69 34.85
CA HIS A 228 -1.64 -12.79 34.09
C HIS A 228 -1.54 -12.46 32.60
N GLN A 229 -2.59 -11.90 32.01
CA GLN A 229 -2.59 -11.47 30.60
C GLN A 229 -1.53 -10.38 30.34
N ALA A 230 -1.44 -9.37 31.21
CA ALA A 230 -0.39 -8.35 31.12
C ALA A 230 1.02 -8.95 31.17
N ARG A 231 1.25 -9.97 32.01
CA ARG A 231 2.53 -10.66 32.11
C ARG A 231 2.88 -11.43 30.84
N ASP A 232 1.90 -12.10 30.25
CA ASP A 232 2.12 -12.86 29.01
C ASP A 232 2.39 -11.92 27.83
N ASP A 233 1.68 -10.79 27.76
CA ASP A 233 1.94 -9.73 26.78
C ASP A 233 3.36 -9.17 26.90
N ILE A 234 3.86 -8.89 28.12
CA ILE A 234 5.24 -8.42 28.31
C ILE A 234 6.27 -9.40 27.78
N ARG A 235 6.11 -10.70 28.03
CA ARG A 235 7.02 -11.74 27.51
C ARG A 235 7.01 -11.77 25.98
N GLN A 236 5.84 -11.59 25.38
CA GLN A 236 5.72 -11.50 23.94
C GLN A 236 6.45 -10.24 23.42
N THR A 237 6.29 -9.09 24.07
CA THR A 237 7.03 -7.88 23.72
C THR A 237 8.54 -8.09 23.85
N GLU A 238 9.04 -8.71 24.92
CA GLU A 238 10.47 -9.03 25.08
C GLU A 238 11.00 -9.92 23.95
N SER A 239 10.26 -10.97 23.57
CA SER A 239 10.62 -11.84 22.44
C SER A 239 10.66 -11.09 21.11
N THR A 240 9.72 -10.19 20.87
CA THR A 240 9.72 -9.33 19.67
C THR A 240 10.89 -8.34 19.70
N MET A 241 11.22 -7.79 20.86
CA MET A 241 12.36 -6.91 21.05
C MET A 241 13.69 -7.62 20.77
N ASP A 242 13.86 -8.87 21.22
CA ASP A 242 15.02 -9.69 20.90
C ASP A 242 15.17 -9.90 19.38
N GLN A 243 14.04 -10.08 18.66
CA GLN A 243 14.06 -10.19 17.20
C GLN A 243 14.49 -8.88 16.54
N ILE A 244 14.02 -7.73 17.04
CA ILE A 244 14.42 -6.41 16.55
C ILE A 244 15.93 -6.20 16.78
N SER A 245 16.46 -6.56 17.94
CA SER A 245 17.89 -6.42 18.25
C SER A 245 18.78 -7.23 17.32
N ARG A 246 18.32 -8.41 16.83
CA ARG A 246 19.05 -9.22 15.85
C ARG A 246 19.16 -8.58 14.47
N LEU A 247 18.28 -7.63 14.13
CA LEU A 247 18.36 -6.90 12.87
C LEU A 247 19.46 -5.83 12.88
N GLY A 248 19.96 -5.42 14.06
CA GLY A 248 21.06 -4.45 14.17
C GLY A 248 20.69 -3.02 13.75
N LEU A 249 19.41 -2.69 13.68
CA LEU A 249 18.88 -1.39 13.24
C LEU A 249 18.47 -0.47 14.41
N ASP A 250 19.02 -0.69 15.60
CA ASP A 250 18.70 0.11 16.79
C ASP A 250 19.46 1.45 16.81
N ASN A 251 18.70 2.52 17.02
CA ASN A 251 19.18 3.89 16.96
C ASN A 251 19.17 4.54 18.36
N GLY A 252 19.19 3.72 19.42
CA GLY A 252 19.28 4.15 20.82
C GLY A 252 17.94 4.56 21.45
N VAL A 253 16.85 4.58 20.67
CA VAL A 253 15.51 4.77 21.23
C VAL A 253 15.06 3.50 21.96
N LEU A 254 15.35 2.32 21.40
CA LEU A 254 15.02 1.03 22.02
C LEU A 254 15.88 0.72 23.23
N SER A 255 17.10 1.27 23.33
CA SER A 255 17.95 1.09 24.52
C SER A 255 17.35 1.67 25.82
N ARG A 256 16.32 2.52 25.70
CA ARG A 256 15.56 3.06 26.84
C ARG A 256 14.43 2.13 27.29
N PHE A 257 14.02 1.18 26.44
CA PHE A 257 12.97 0.23 26.77
C PHE A 257 13.50 -0.81 27.77
N ARG A 258 12.91 -0.86 28.97
CA ARG A 258 13.23 -1.83 30.02
C ARG A 258 11.95 -2.28 30.72
N THR A 259 11.72 -3.58 30.72
CA THR A 259 10.54 -4.24 31.33
C THR A 259 10.80 -4.74 32.75
N GLU A 260 12.06 -4.79 33.21
CA GLU A 260 12.45 -5.36 34.51
C GLU A 260 11.63 -4.83 35.69
N THR A 261 11.45 -3.50 35.76
CA THR A 261 10.66 -2.84 36.81
C THR A 261 9.19 -3.24 36.74
N LEU A 262 8.60 -3.24 35.54
CA LEU A 262 7.21 -3.61 35.31
C LEU A 262 6.96 -5.08 35.67
N VAL A 263 7.84 -5.98 35.25
CA VAL A 263 7.77 -7.42 35.58
C VAL A 263 7.85 -7.65 37.09
N LYS A 264 8.75 -6.93 37.78
CA LYS A 264 8.89 -7.02 39.24
C LYS A 264 7.61 -6.57 39.95
N GLN A 265 7.02 -5.46 39.53
CA GLN A 265 5.76 -4.94 40.10
C GLN A 265 4.57 -5.88 39.85
N LEU A 266 4.46 -6.46 38.65
CA LEU A 266 3.40 -7.43 38.34
C LEU A 266 3.55 -8.73 39.13
N ASN A 267 4.78 -9.24 39.30
CA ASN A 267 5.02 -10.43 40.14
C ASN A 267 4.71 -10.15 41.61
N SER A 268 4.99 -8.94 42.10
CA SER A 268 4.59 -8.48 43.44
C SER A 268 3.06 -8.46 43.58
N ALA A 269 2.36 -7.87 42.62
CA ALA A 269 0.90 -7.80 42.61
C ALA A 269 0.19 -9.17 42.48
N LEU A 270 0.82 -10.13 41.79
CA LEU A 270 0.34 -11.50 41.68
C LEU A 270 0.64 -12.36 42.93
N GLY A 271 1.58 -11.95 43.77
CA GLY A 271 1.98 -12.65 44.98
C GLY A 271 1.24 -12.16 46.23
N ASP A 272 0.91 -13.07 47.14
CA ASP A 272 0.15 -12.75 48.37
C ASP A 272 0.98 -11.98 49.44
N ALA A 273 2.30 -11.81 49.22
CA ALA A 273 3.24 -11.34 50.24
C ALA A 273 3.31 -9.81 50.43
N TRP A 274 2.96 -9.01 49.42
CA TRP A 274 2.98 -7.54 49.48
C TRP A 274 1.76 -6.98 48.76
N GLY A 275 0.58 -7.31 49.28
CA GLY A 275 -0.68 -6.94 48.68
C GLY A 275 -0.90 -5.43 48.56
N ARG A 276 -1.47 -5.04 47.41
CA ARG A 276 -2.36 -3.88 47.19
C ARG A 276 -1.73 -2.52 46.81
N ILE A 277 -0.41 -2.35 46.77
CA ILE A 277 0.21 -1.02 46.52
C ILE A 277 0.72 -0.85 45.06
N ASP A 278 1.02 -1.91 44.32
CA ASP A 278 1.84 -1.82 43.10
C ASP A 278 1.09 -1.78 41.75
N ILE A 279 -0.23 -2.03 41.70
CA ILE A 279 -0.95 -2.06 40.41
C ILE A 279 -0.96 -0.69 39.74
N LYS A 280 -1.11 0.39 40.52
CA LYS A 280 -1.06 1.77 39.98
C LYS A 280 0.30 2.09 39.37
N HIS A 281 1.39 1.73 40.07
CA HIS A 281 2.73 1.90 39.53
C HIS A 281 2.98 1.02 38.31
N SER A 282 2.40 -0.18 38.26
CA SER A 282 2.44 -1.05 37.08
C SER A 282 1.77 -0.39 35.87
N CYS A 283 0.63 0.29 36.05
CA CYS A 283 0.00 1.09 34.98
C CYS A 283 0.92 2.23 34.52
N GLU A 284 1.55 2.96 35.45
CA GLU A 284 2.47 4.06 35.14
C GLU A 284 3.70 3.56 34.36
N GLU A 285 4.31 2.45 34.78
CA GLU A 285 5.43 1.81 34.07
C GLU A 285 5.02 1.28 32.70
N ALA A 286 3.86 0.62 32.59
CA ALA A 286 3.33 0.11 31.32
C ALA A 286 3.07 1.27 30.34
N ALA A 287 2.53 2.39 30.82
CA ALA A 287 2.33 3.59 30.01
C ALA A 287 3.66 4.18 29.51
N ARG A 288 4.70 4.21 30.36
CA ARG A 288 6.05 4.63 29.92
C ARG A 288 6.63 3.70 28.87
N CYS A 289 6.54 2.38 29.07
CA CYS A 289 7.01 1.38 28.12
C CYS A 289 6.29 1.50 26.77
N ALA A 290 4.96 1.68 26.78
CA ALA A 290 4.15 1.90 25.59
C ALA A 290 4.58 3.17 24.84
N SER A 291 4.78 4.28 25.55
CA SER A 291 5.25 5.54 24.96
C SER A 291 6.63 5.41 24.31
N ILE A 292 7.58 4.70 24.93
CA ILE A 292 8.91 4.49 24.36
C ILE A 292 8.84 3.68 23.06
N LEU A 293 7.98 2.66 23.00
CA LEU A 293 7.81 1.86 21.79
C LEU A 293 7.09 2.63 20.68
N ASP A 294 6.15 3.51 21.02
CA ASP A 294 5.49 4.40 20.05
C ASP A 294 6.47 5.42 19.45
N ASP A 295 7.34 6.01 20.28
CA ASP A 295 8.44 6.87 19.83
C ASP A 295 9.40 6.09 18.90
N ALA A 296 9.75 4.86 19.27
CA ALA A 296 10.63 4.00 18.47
C ALA A 296 10.02 3.66 17.11
N LEU A 297 8.73 3.32 17.09
CA LEU A 297 7.98 3.04 15.88
C LEU A 297 7.88 4.27 14.97
N SER A 298 7.56 5.42 15.54
CA SER A 298 7.52 6.69 14.80
C SER A 298 8.86 7.00 14.14
N TYR A 299 9.94 6.83 14.89
CA TYR A 299 11.30 7.00 14.39
C TYR A 299 11.63 6.01 13.25
N ALA A 300 11.29 4.73 13.41
CA ALA A 300 11.56 3.73 12.39
C ALA A 300 10.77 3.95 11.09
N ARG A 301 9.51 4.41 11.19
CA ARG A 301 8.71 4.83 10.02
C ARG A 301 9.37 5.98 9.27
N VAL A 302 9.91 6.97 9.98
CA VAL A 302 10.69 8.08 9.37
C VAL A 302 11.95 7.55 8.67
N ARG A 303 12.68 6.62 9.30
CA ARG A 303 13.88 6.01 8.71
C ARG A 303 13.55 5.19 7.46
N ARG A 304 12.52 4.35 7.51
CA ARG A 304 12.00 3.59 6.38
C ARG A 304 11.66 4.53 5.21
N ALA A 305 10.90 5.60 5.46
CA ALA A 305 10.55 6.58 4.44
C ALA A 305 11.78 7.31 3.85
N SER A 306 12.84 7.51 4.65
CA SER A 306 14.11 8.04 4.14
C SER A 306 14.83 7.07 3.20
N VAL A 307 14.88 5.79 3.55
CA VAL A 307 15.50 4.75 2.72
C VAL A 307 14.67 4.48 1.47
N GLU A 308 13.34 4.57 1.55
CA GLU A 308 12.47 4.47 0.38
C GLU A 308 12.71 5.61 -0.61
N ARG A 309 12.97 6.83 -0.14
CA ARG A 309 13.37 7.95 -1.01
C ARG A 309 14.73 7.70 -1.66
N GLU A 310 15.72 7.25 -0.87
CA GLU A 310 17.04 6.86 -1.39
C GLU A 310 16.92 5.75 -2.45
N LEU A 311 16.06 4.75 -2.24
CA LEU A 311 15.81 3.69 -3.22
C LEU A 311 15.28 4.24 -4.54
N LYS A 312 14.32 5.18 -4.50
CA LYS A 312 13.78 5.82 -5.71
C LYS A 312 14.83 6.60 -6.48
N GLU A 313 15.73 7.30 -5.78
CA GLU A 313 16.87 7.98 -6.41
C GLU A 313 17.80 6.97 -7.10
N ARG A 314 18.15 5.87 -6.43
CA ARG A 314 19.02 4.83 -7.01
C ARG A 314 18.36 4.01 -8.10
N GLU A 315 17.04 3.88 -8.08
CA GLU A 315 16.27 3.29 -9.17
C GLU A 315 16.40 4.12 -10.45
N LEU A 316 16.28 5.45 -10.34
CA LEU A 316 16.48 6.35 -11.48
C LEU A 316 17.92 6.29 -12.00
N GLU A 317 18.92 6.32 -11.11
CA GLU A 317 20.34 6.21 -11.51
C GLU A 317 20.63 4.89 -12.25
N MET A 318 20.06 3.78 -11.78
CA MET A 318 20.18 2.46 -12.40
C MET A 318 19.48 2.41 -13.78
N GLU A 319 18.27 2.95 -13.89
CA GLU A 319 17.56 3.04 -15.17
C GLU A 319 18.30 3.92 -16.18
N GLU A 320 18.86 5.06 -15.73
CA GLU A 320 19.68 5.92 -16.57
C GLU A 320 20.98 5.25 -17.01
N GLY A 321 21.66 4.54 -16.11
CA GLY A 321 22.86 3.75 -16.42
C GLY A 321 22.58 2.72 -17.50
N ARG A 322 21.50 1.96 -17.35
CA ARG A 322 21.04 0.98 -18.35
C ARG A 322 20.74 1.63 -19.70
N LYS A 323 20.05 2.78 -19.72
CA LYS A 323 19.77 3.52 -20.96
C LYS A 323 21.04 4.05 -21.63
N ARG A 324 22.03 4.50 -20.86
CA ARG A 324 23.33 4.94 -21.39
C ARG A 324 24.07 3.77 -22.03
N LEU A 325 24.17 2.63 -21.35
CA LEU A 325 24.77 1.41 -21.89
C LEU A 325 24.09 0.97 -23.20
N GLN A 326 22.75 0.92 -23.20
CA GLN A 326 21.99 0.60 -24.40
C GLN A 326 22.32 1.55 -25.57
N LYS A 327 22.39 2.87 -25.33
CA LYS A 327 22.75 3.85 -26.37
C LYS A 327 24.17 3.65 -26.91
N VAL A 328 25.13 3.30 -26.05
CA VAL A 328 26.49 2.99 -26.50
C VAL A 328 26.49 1.75 -27.40
N ARG A 329 25.77 0.70 -27.01
CA ARG A 329 25.59 -0.51 -27.82
C ARG A 329 24.92 -0.19 -29.17
N GLU A 330 23.84 0.59 -29.18
CA GLU A 330 23.20 1.08 -30.42
C GLU A 330 24.19 1.82 -31.33
N GLY A 331 24.99 2.74 -30.77
CA GLY A 331 26.02 3.46 -31.51
C GLY A 331 27.16 2.57 -32.03
N ILE A 332 27.45 1.45 -31.37
CA ILE A 332 28.37 0.43 -31.88
C ILE A 332 27.78 -0.27 -33.10
N PHE A 333 26.52 -0.69 -33.04
CA PHE A 333 25.81 -1.28 -34.18
C PHE A 333 25.84 -0.33 -35.39
N GLU A 334 25.51 0.94 -35.20
CA GLU A 334 25.54 1.93 -36.28
C GLU A 334 26.95 2.11 -36.87
N ARG A 335 28.00 2.18 -36.04
CA ARG A 335 29.38 2.30 -36.51
C ARG A 335 29.81 1.11 -37.36
N VAL A 336 29.55 -0.11 -36.90
CA VAL A 336 29.93 -1.34 -37.62
C VAL A 336 29.20 -1.43 -38.97
N MET A 337 27.90 -1.10 -39.01
CA MET A 337 27.13 -1.12 -40.26
C MET A 337 27.58 -0.04 -41.26
N ASN A 338 27.94 1.16 -40.77
CA ASN A 338 28.44 2.24 -41.61
C ASN A 338 29.83 1.94 -42.20
N GLU A 339 30.71 1.28 -41.44
CA GLU A 339 32.02 0.84 -41.94
C GLU A 339 31.89 -0.17 -43.08
N ASP A 340 30.94 -1.11 -43.00
CA ASP A 340 30.65 -2.07 -44.07
C ASP A 340 30.08 -1.39 -45.32
N MET A 341 29.20 -0.39 -45.16
CA MET A 341 28.69 0.39 -46.30
C MET A 341 29.79 1.16 -47.03
N MET A 342 30.82 1.65 -46.32
CA MET A 342 31.97 2.31 -46.93
C MET A 342 32.99 1.32 -47.53
N GLN A 343 32.98 0.06 -47.11
CA GLN A 343 33.88 -0.99 -47.61
C GLN A 343 33.38 -1.70 -48.89
N CYS A 344 32.12 -1.52 -49.29
CA CYS A 344 31.62 -1.97 -50.59
C CYS A 344 32.12 -1.03 -51.71
N PRO A 345 33.17 -1.39 -52.48
CA PRO A 345 33.59 -0.58 -53.61
C PRO A 345 32.57 -0.79 -54.73
N TRP A 346 32.31 0.27 -55.48
CA TRP A 346 31.59 0.25 -56.75
C TRP A 346 32.18 -0.80 -57.71
N ASN A 347 31.71 -2.04 -57.64
CA ASN A 347 31.83 -3.03 -58.70
C ASN A 347 30.43 -3.21 -59.31
N ALA A 348 30.02 -2.21 -60.10
CA ALA A 348 28.96 -2.39 -61.08
C ALA A 348 29.60 -2.94 -62.37
N PRO A 349 28.98 -3.94 -63.03
CA PRO A 349 29.47 -4.54 -64.28
C PRO A 349 29.49 -3.57 -65.46
#